data_AF-W1P970-F1
#
_entry.id   AF-W1P970-F1
#
_cell.length_a   1.000
_cell.length_b   1.000
_cell.length_c   1.000
_cell.angle_alpha   90.00
_cell.angle_beta   90.00
_cell.angle_gamma   90.00
#
_symmetry.space_group_name_H-M   'P 1'
#
loop_
_entity.id
_entity.type
_entity.pdbx_description
1 polymer ?
#
loop_
_entity_poly.entity_id
_entity_poly.type
_entity_poly.pdbx_seq_one_letter_code
_entity_poly.pdbx_strand_id
1 'polypeptide(L)'
;MCSCIGKGSKNVRRTPGGLLFRQTWNNLQFVTTASFLLTVYSDNLTSARKAVTCPQGNAAPSELLVFAKSQVDYILGNNPRGTSYMVGYGNNYPKRIHHRGSSIVSIKVDPTFVSCRGGYDTWFSSKGQDPNLLVGAVVGGPGPYDDFADVRNNYEQTEPATYNNAPMLGVLARLSGGYGNLNQLLPGALPSPPPPKTALARRQAPSPLLISQTETHSWLLKQKTYFRYTVTVTNQSPKTVKNLKLSITNLYGPVWGLSKSGEFYMFPTWVTSLGPQGRLEFVYIHAAPLATITISRYDLV
;
A
#
# COMPACT_ATOMS: atom_id res chain seq x y z
N MET A 1 -18.12 1.96 -5.45
CA MET A 1 -17.46 0.64 -5.59
C MET A 1 -16.57 0.54 -6.82
N CYS A 2 -17.12 0.54 -8.04
CA CYS A 2 -16.36 0.40 -9.28
C CYS A 2 -15.16 1.36 -9.39
N SER A 3 -15.37 2.64 -9.05
CA SER A 3 -14.30 3.65 -9.06
C SER A 3 -13.14 3.36 -8.09
N CYS A 4 -13.40 2.68 -6.97
CA CYS A 4 -12.37 2.32 -6.00
C CYS A 4 -11.44 1.23 -6.57
N ILE A 5 -12.02 0.24 -7.24
CA ILE A 5 -11.30 -0.91 -7.80
C ILE A 5 -10.76 -0.67 -9.22
N GLY A 6 -10.91 0.55 -9.77
CA GLY A 6 -10.37 0.90 -11.09
C GLY A 6 -11.29 0.52 -12.26
N LYS A 7 -12.54 0.13 -12.00
CA LYS A 7 -13.51 -0.32 -13.02
C LYS A 7 -14.62 0.69 -13.32
N GLY A 8 -14.56 1.91 -12.77
CA GLY A 8 -15.53 2.98 -13.04
C GLY A 8 -15.18 3.80 -14.28
N SER A 9 -16.14 4.59 -14.77
CA SER A 9 -15.88 5.58 -15.85
C SER A 9 -14.99 6.73 -15.38
N LYS A 10 -15.01 7.03 -14.08
CA LYS A 10 -14.07 7.92 -13.39
C LYS A 10 -13.58 7.19 -12.15
N ASN A 11 -12.29 6.89 -12.10
CA ASN A 11 -11.68 6.14 -11.01
C ASN A 11 -11.12 7.07 -9.93
N VAL A 12 -11.09 6.58 -8.69
CA VAL A 12 -10.44 7.31 -7.60
C VAL A 12 -8.93 7.31 -7.85
N ARG A 13 -8.29 8.47 -7.66
CA ARG A 13 -6.83 8.60 -7.77
C ARG A 13 -6.15 7.67 -6.77
N ARG A 14 -4.96 7.17 -7.13
CA ARG A 14 -4.11 6.39 -6.23
C ARG A 14 -2.73 7.02 -6.11
N THR A 15 -2.08 6.80 -4.97
CA THR A 15 -0.65 7.06 -4.83
C THR A 15 0.15 6.06 -5.67
N PRO A 16 1.43 6.33 -5.98
CA PRO A 16 2.32 5.34 -6.61
C PRO A 16 2.37 3.99 -5.86
N GLY A 17 2.28 4.01 -4.54
CA GLY A 17 2.21 2.82 -3.68
C GLY A 17 0.85 2.10 -3.66
N GLY A 18 -0.16 2.62 -4.36
CA GLY A 18 -1.46 1.95 -4.55
C GLY A 18 -2.54 2.30 -3.51
N LEU A 19 -2.31 3.29 -2.64
CA LEU A 19 -3.32 3.78 -1.70
C LEU A 19 -4.36 4.63 -2.43
N LEU A 20 -5.65 4.47 -2.12
CA LEU A 20 -6.69 5.40 -2.55
C LEU A 20 -6.37 6.81 -2.03
N PHE A 21 -6.41 7.81 -2.91
CA PHE A 21 -6.09 9.18 -2.57
C PHE A 21 -7.23 10.11 -2.97
N ARG A 22 -7.93 10.65 -1.97
CA ARG A 22 -9.05 11.57 -2.15
C ARG A 22 -8.64 13.03 -1.95
N GLN A 23 -7.89 13.31 -0.88
CA GLN A 23 -7.47 14.66 -0.48
C GLN A 23 -6.24 14.60 0.42
N THR A 24 -5.60 15.76 0.65
CA THR A 24 -4.36 15.86 1.45
C THR A 24 -4.61 15.67 2.93
N TRP A 25 -5.58 16.39 3.51
CA TRP A 25 -5.85 16.30 4.95
C TRP A 25 -6.57 15.01 5.29
N ASN A 26 -5.91 14.18 6.10
CA ASN A 26 -6.45 12.99 6.73
C ASN A 26 -7.09 12.05 5.71
N ASN A 27 -6.31 11.69 4.69
CA ASN A 27 -6.76 10.86 3.59
C ASN A 27 -7.23 9.47 4.06
N LEU A 28 -6.63 8.93 5.13
CA LEU A 28 -6.96 7.59 5.63
C LEU A 28 -8.41 7.46 6.13
N GLN A 29 -9.12 8.55 6.44
CA GLN A 29 -10.57 8.49 6.68
C GLN A 29 -11.34 7.92 5.49
N PHE A 30 -10.96 8.31 4.27
CA PHE A 30 -11.63 7.87 3.04
C PHE A 30 -11.21 6.46 2.69
N VAL A 31 -9.94 6.12 2.90
CA VAL A 31 -9.39 4.79 2.64
C VAL A 31 -10.07 3.76 3.53
N THR A 32 -10.12 4.00 4.84
CA THR A 32 -10.72 3.08 5.82
C THR A 32 -12.22 2.93 5.60
N THR A 33 -12.94 4.05 5.38
CA THR A 33 -14.38 4.04 5.05
C THR A 33 -14.68 3.28 3.76
N ALA A 34 -13.93 3.55 2.68
CA ALA A 34 -14.12 2.84 1.42
C ALA A 34 -13.82 1.34 1.58
N SER A 35 -12.77 0.98 2.32
CA SER A 35 -12.40 -0.41 2.58
C SER A 35 -13.49 -1.13 3.38
N PHE A 36 -14.10 -0.47 4.37
CA PHE A 36 -15.24 -1.00 5.11
C PHE A 36 -16.43 -1.29 4.20
N LEU A 37 -16.84 -0.31 3.39
CA LEU A 37 -17.97 -0.49 2.48
C LEU A 37 -17.69 -1.59 1.44
N LEU A 38 -16.48 -1.64 0.86
CA LEU A 38 -16.08 -2.67 -0.09
C LEU A 38 -16.17 -4.07 0.52
N THR A 39 -15.74 -4.19 1.78
CA THR A 39 -15.79 -5.42 2.56
C THR A 39 -17.23 -5.88 2.78
N VAL A 40 -18.08 -4.99 3.31
CA VAL A 40 -19.51 -5.28 3.56
C VAL A 40 -20.23 -5.64 2.26
N TYR A 41 -19.96 -4.91 1.18
CA TYR A 41 -20.61 -5.16 -0.10
C TYR A 41 -20.13 -6.45 -0.77
N SER A 42 -18.86 -6.81 -0.61
CA SER A 42 -18.34 -8.12 -1.00
C SER A 42 -19.13 -9.24 -0.33
N ASP A 43 -19.34 -9.15 0.98
CA ASP A 43 -20.10 -10.18 1.70
C ASP A 43 -21.56 -10.23 1.20
N ASN A 44 -22.22 -9.08 1.06
CA ASN A 44 -23.58 -9.02 0.50
C ASN A 44 -23.71 -9.62 -0.91
N LEU A 45 -22.74 -9.36 -1.79
CA LEU A 45 -22.72 -9.93 -3.13
C LEU A 45 -22.46 -11.44 -3.12
N THR A 46 -21.58 -11.91 -2.22
CA THR A 46 -21.33 -13.34 -2.00
C THR A 46 -22.61 -14.04 -1.57
N SER A 47 -23.32 -13.46 -0.60
CA SER A 47 -24.62 -13.91 -0.12
C SER A 47 -25.67 -14.01 -1.22
N ALA A 48 -25.73 -13.00 -2.08
CA ALA A 48 -26.67 -12.92 -3.18
C ALA A 48 -26.24 -13.75 -4.41
N ARG A 49 -25.04 -14.36 -4.40
CA ARG A 49 -24.40 -15.02 -5.55
C ARG A 49 -24.33 -14.11 -6.78
N LYS A 50 -23.99 -12.83 -6.57
CA LYS A 50 -23.90 -11.80 -7.60
C LYS A 50 -22.48 -11.26 -7.74
N ALA A 51 -22.21 -10.65 -8.89
CA ALA A 51 -21.04 -9.82 -9.13
C ALA A 51 -21.46 -8.34 -9.21
N VAL A 52 -20.51 -7.42 -9.04
CA VAL A 52 -20.78 -6.00 -9.31
C VAL A 52 -20.67 -5.74 -10.82
N THR A 53 -21.65 -5.07 -11.39
CA THR A 53 -21.59 -4.60 -12.77
C THR A 53 -20.90 -3.24 -12.79
N CYS A 54 -19.80 -3.12 -13.54
CA CYS A 54 -19.07 -1.86 -13.67
C CYS A 54 -18.86 -1.47 -15.13
N PRO A 55 -18.70 -0.16 -15.43
CA PRO A 55 -18.49 0.33 -16.80
C PRO A 55 -17.31 -0.30 -17.53
N GLN A 56 -16.22 -0.62 -16.83
CA GLN A 56 -15.00 -1.20 -17.40
C GLN A 56 -14.88 -2.71 -17.12
N GLY A 57 -16.02 -3.39 -16.95
CA GLY A 57 -16.10 -4.84 -16.74
C GLY A 57 -16.55 -5.23 -15.34
N ASN A 58 -17.20 -6.38 -15.21
CA ASN A 58 -17.74 -6.85 -13.92
C ASN A 58 -16.61 -7.18 -12.93
N ALA A 59 -16.91 -7.15 -11.63
CA ALA A 59 -15.97 -7.58 -10.58
C ALA A 59 -16.62 -8.60 -9.65
N ALA A 60 -15.92 -9.70 -9.39
CA ALA A 60 -16.35 -10.69 -8.42
C ALA A 60 -16.28 -10.12 -6.98
N PRO A 61 -17.09 -10.62 -6.04
CA PRO A 61 -17.01 -10.22 -4.63
C PRO A 61 -15.59 -10.31 -4.07
N SER A 62 -14.88 -11.40 -4.39
CA SER A 62 -13.49 -11.62 -3.99
C SER A 62 -12.54 -10.50 -4.43
N GLU A 63 -12.76 -9.88 -5.59
CA GLU A 63 -11.95 -8.74 -6.04
C GLU A 63 -12.13 -7.51 -5.14
N LEU A 64 -13.35 -7.27 -4.65
CA LEU A 64 -13.64 -6.16 -3.74
C LEU A 64 -12.95 -6.39 -2.39
N LEU A 65 -13.02 -7.61 -1.86
CA LEU A 65 -12.40 -7.98 -0.59
C LEU A 65 -10.86 -7.94 -0.68
N VAL A 66 -10.27 -8.45 -1.77
CA VAL A 66 -8.82 -8.38 -2.01
C VAL A 66 -8.36 -6.92 -2.09
N PHE A 67 -9.13 -6.06 -2.76
CA PHE A 67 -8.80 -4.64 -2.82
C PHE A 67 -8.95 -3.95 -1.45
N ALA A 68 -10.00 -4.22 -0.68
CA ALA A 68 -10.13 -3.70 0.68
C ALA A 68 -8.96 -4.15 1.58
N LYS A 69 -8.56 -5.42 1.47
CA LYS A 69 -7.39 -5.95 2.18
C LYS A 69 -6.10 -5.22 1.78
N SER A 70 -5.89 -4.91 0.50
CA SER A 70 -4.67 -4.21 0.07
C SER A 70 -4.55 -2.81 0.69
N GLN A 71 -5.68 -2.12 0.91
CA GLN A 71 -5.69 -0.83 1.60
C GLN A 71 -5.36 -0.98 3.08
N VAL A 72 -5.88 -2.01 3.75
CA VAL A 72 -5.52 -2.35 5.13
C VAL A 72 -4.04 -2.71 5.24
N ASP A 73 -3.55 -3.57 4.36
CA ASP A 73 -2.13 -3.95 4.32
C ASP A 73 -1.25 -2.71 4.13
N TYR A 74 -1.63 -1.77 3.25
CA TYR A 74 -0.93 -0.50 3.09
C TYR A 74 -0.88 0.28 4.40
N ILE A 75 -2.02 0.46 5.09
CA ILE A 75 -2.09 1.16 6.38
C ILE A 75 -1.18 0.49 7.42
N LEU A 76 -1.08 -0.84 7.40
CA LEU A 76 -0.30 -1.62 8.37
C LEU A 76 1.18 -1.79 7.98
N GLY A 77 1.64 -1.18 6.88
CA GLY A 77 3.06 -1.11 6.53
C GLY A 77 3.44 -1.72 5.18
N ASN A 78 2.51 -2.30 4.43
CA ASN A 78 2.76 -2.74 3.05
C ASN A 78 2.69 -1.55 2.07
N ASN A 79 3.61 -0.61 2.25
CA ASN A 79 3.73 0.61 1.45
C ASN A 79 5.21 0.89 1.14
N PRO A 80 5.53 1.81 0.22
CA PRO A 80 6.91 2.07 -0.21
C PRO A 80 7.86 2.51 0.91
N ARG A 81 7.35 2.93 2.07
CA ARG A 81 8.12 3.36 3.23
C ARG A 81 8.28 2.27 4.29
N GLY A 82 7.56 1.15 4.17
CA GLY A 82 7.49 0.12 5.21
C GLY A 82 6.99 0.68 6.55
N THR A 83 6.16 1.73 6.54
CA THR A 83 5.69 2.43 7.74
C THR A 83 4.25 2.06 8.03
N SER A 84 3.96 1.51 9.20
CA SER A 84 2.60 1.40 9.70
C SER A 84 2.07 2.80 10.02
N TYR A 85 0.91 3.16 9.46
CA TYR A 85 0.16 4.37 9.83
C TYR A 85 -0.78 4.11 11.01
N MET A 86 -0.74 2.91 11.61
CA MET A 86 -1.34 2.61 12.91
C MET A 86 -0.26 2.65 13.99
N VAL A 87 -0.42 3.56 14.94
CA VAL A 87 0.53 3.81 16.03
C VAL A 87 0.67 2.56 16.91
N GLY A 88 1.93 2.17 17.18
CA GLY A 88 2.24 0.98 18.00
C GLY A 88 2.10 -0.36 17.28
N TYR A 89 1.75 -0.36 15.98
CA TYR A 89 1.71 -1.58 15.17
C TYR A 89 2.96 -1.70 14.28
N GLY A 90 3.58 -2.88 14.26
CA GLY A 90 4.79 -3.14 13.48
C GLY A 90 6.06 -2.48 14.04
N ASN A 91 7.16 -2.57 13.30
CA ASN A 91 8.47 -2.08 13.75
C ASN A 91 8.73 -0.59 13.42
N ASN A 92 7.93 0.00 12.53
CA ASN A 92 8.09 1.39 12.07
C ASN A 92 6.71 2.05 12.01
N TYR A 93 6.48 3.07 12.85
CA TYR A 93 5.22 3.79 12.95
C TYR A 93 5.46 5.25 13.43
N PRO A 94 4.54 6.19 13.17
CA PRO A 94 4.63 7.58 13.64
C PRO A 94 4.78 7.67 15.16
N LYS A 95 5.73 8.48 15.63
CA LYS A 95 6.03 8.69 17.04
C LYS A 95 5.77 10.12 17.50
N ARG A 96 5.36 11.02 16.60
CA ARG A 96 5.13 12.44 16.87
C ARG A 96 3.78 12.87 16.29
N ILE A 97 2.72 12.20 16.72
CA ILE A 97 1.38 12.40 16.18
C ILE A 97 0.73 13.67 16.74
N HIS A 98 -0.21 14.26 16.00
CA HIS A 98 -0.94 15.46 16.43
C HIS A 98 -1.99 15.12 17.50
N HIS A 99 -1.57 14.73 18.70
CA HIS A 99 -2.48 14.36 19.79
C HIS A 99 -1.98 14.87 21.14
N ARG A 100 -2.75 15.76 21.77
CA ARG A 100 -2.37 16.42 23.04
C ARG A 100 -2.11 15.43 24.17
N GLY A 101 -2.99 14.44 24.34
CA GLY A 101 -2.82 13.41 25.36
C GLY A 101 -1.61 12.50 25.11
N SER A 102 -1.13 12.42 23.87
CA SER A 102 0.08 11.66 23.53
C SER A 102 1.32 12.50 23.79
N SER A 103 1.28 13.77 23.38
CA SER A 103 2.45 14.66 23.35
C SER A 103 2.79 15.29 24.70
N ILE A 104 1.81 15.46 25.59
CA ILE A 104 2.02 16.03 26.94
C ILE A 104 2.30 14.88 27.91
N VAL A 105 3.33 15.01 28.75
CA VAL A 105 3.66 14.02 29.79
C VAL A 105 2.44 13.67 30.64
N SER A 106 2.34 12.40 31.04
CA SER A 106 1.25 11.95 31.93
C SER A 106 1.28 12.67 33.27
N ILE A 107 0.10 13.02 33.80
CA ILE A 107 -0.06 13.56 35.16
C ILE A 107 0.51 12.63 36.26
N LYS A 108 0.64 11.33 35.96
CA LYS A 108 1.24 10.34 36.86
C LYS A 108 2.78 10.44 36.92
N VAL A 109 3.39 11.08 35.93
CA VAL A 109 4.84 11.28 35.82
C VAL A 109 5.22 12.69 36.27
N ASP A 110 4.47 13.70 35.80
CA ASP A 110 4.62 15.09 36.22
C ASP A 110 3.23 15.71 36.44
N PRO A 111 2.85 16.01 37.70
CA PRO A 111 1.55 16.57 38.02
C PRO A 111 1.46 18.09 37.76
N THR A 112 2.53 18.72 37.28
CA THR A 112 2.56 20.17 37.00
C THR A 112 1.45 20.55 36.03
N PHE A 113 0.70 21.59 36.36
CA PHE A 113 -0.41 22.06 35.52
C PHE A 113 0.10 22.57 34.16
N VAL A 114 -0.42 21.99 33.08
CA VAL A 114 -0.14 22.43 31.71
C VAL A 114 -1.31 23.28 31.21
N SER A 115 -1.10 24.60 31.14
CA SER A 115 -2.08 25.52 30.55
C SER A 115 -2.19 25.33 29.04
N CYS A 116 -3.27 25.82 28.42
CA CYS A 116 -3.44 25.74 26.96
C CYS A 116 -2.24 26.32 26.19
N ARG A 117 -1.76 27.53 26.57
CA ARG A 117 -0.59 28.15 25.95
C ARG A 117 0.71 27.41 26.28
N GLY A 118 0.90 27.02 27.54
CA GLY A 118 2.07 26.22 27.95
C GLY A 118 2.17 24.88 27.20
N GLY A 119 1.02 24.29 26.85
CA GLY A 119 0.89 23.14 25.96
C GLY A 119 1.51 23.38 24.58
N TYR A 120 1.22 24.52 23.97
CA TYR A 120 1.79 24.91 22.68
C TYR A 120 3.30 25.20 22.79
N ASP A 121 3.69 25.97 23.80
CA ASP A 121 5.08 26.43 23.96
C ASP A 121 6.04 25.27 24.21
N THR A 122 5.62 24.29 25.01
CA THR A 122 6.49 23.20 25.46
C THR A 122 6.32 21.92 24.62
N TRP A 123 5.07 21.51 24.36
CA TRP A 123 4.80 20.15 23.88
C TRP A 123 4.46 20.10 22.39
N PHE A 124 3.71 21.07 21.87
CA PHE A 124 3.32 21.09 20.45
C PHE A 124 4.54 21.17 19.53
N SER A 125 5.47 22.10 19.81
CA SER A 125 6.68 22.36 19.04
C SER A 125 7.82 21.36 19.28
N SER A 126 7.70 20.51 20.31
CA SER A 126 8.78 19.59 20.73
C SER A 126 9.22 18.65 19.60
N LYS A 127 10.53 18.45 19.48
CA LYS A 127 11.14 17.51 18.54
C LYS A 127 11.21 16.07 19.07
N GLY A 128 10.94 15.89 20.37
CA GLY A 128 10.87 14.58 20.99
C GLY A 128 9.69 13.74 20.50
N GLN A 129 9.83 12.43 20.69
CA GLN A 129 8.73 11.47 20.55
C GLN A 129 7.65 11.77 21.59
N ASP A 130 6.41 11.40 21.28
CA ASP A 130 5.29 11.54 22.20
C ASP A 130 5.52 10.65 23.44
N PRO A 131 5.46 11.20 24.67
CA PRO A 131 5.70 10.44 25.90
C PRO A 131 4.66 9.35 26.16
N ASN A 132 3.42 9.52 25.67
CA ASN A 132 2.38 8.51 25.80
C ASN A 132 2.04 7.92 24.43
N LEU A 133 2.27 6.62 24.26
CA LEU A 133 1.97 5.92 23.02
C LEU A 133 0.45 5.71 22.86
N LEU A 134 -0.14 6.32 21.83
CA LEU A 134 -1.56 6.15 21.51
C LEU A 134 -1.77 4.89 20.66
N VAL A 135 -1.62 3.72 21.29
CA VAL A 135 -1.67 2.42 20.62
C VAL A 135 -2.97 2.25 19.83
N GLY A 136 -2.83 1.82 18.57
CA GLY A 136 -3.95 1.53 17.66
C GLY A 136 -4.50 2.74 16.91
N ALA A 137 -4.06 3.97 17.21
CA ALA A 137 -4.52 5.15 16.48
C ALA A 137 -4.06 5.13 15.01
N VAL A 138 -4.99 5.32 14.09
CA VAL A 138 -4.70 5.47 12.66
C VAL A 138 -4.59 6.96 12.34
N VAL A 139 -3.40 7.40 11.94
CA VAL A 139 -3.12 8.81 11.61
C VAL A 139 -3.71 9.20 10.25
N GLY A 140 -3.52 10.45 9.82
CA GLY A 140 -3.99 10.96 8.54
C GLY A 140 -3.41 10.27 7.30
N GLY A 141 -2.19 9.75 7.45
CA GLY A 141 -1.48 8.97 6.42
C GLY A 141 -0.70 9.83 5.44
N PRO A 142 -0.18 9.22 4.36
CA PRO A 142 0.75 9.89 3.48
C PRO A 142 0.08 10.87 2.51
N GLY A 143 0.92 11.74 1.96
CA GLY A 143 0.60 12.60 0.83
C GLY A 143 0.39 11.83 -0.48
N PRO A 144 0.11 12.57 -1.57
CA PRO A 144 -0.23 11.99 -2.87
C PRO A 144 0.87 11.12 -3.50
N TYR A 145 2.10 11.24 -3.03
CA TYR A 145 3.28 10.56 -3.57
C TYR A 145 3.90 9.58 -2.55
N ASP A 146 3.07 9.07 -1.63
CA ASP A 146 3.47 8.17 -0.54
C ASP A 146 4.45 8.81 0.47
N ASP A 147 4.63 10.13 0.41
CA ASP A 147 5.46 10.90 1.34
C ASP A 147 4.75 11.05 2.70
N PHE A 148 5.52 10.98 3.78
CA PHE A 148 4.99 11.16 5.12
C PHE A 148 6.04 11.81 6.02
N ALA A 149 5.68 12.90 6.68
CA ALA A 149 6.52 13.58 7.65
C ALA A 149 5.94 13.42 9.06
N ASP A 150 6.63 12.63 9.89
CA ASP A 150 6.30 12.40 11.31
C ASP A 150 6.65 13.63 12.15
N VAL A 151 5.84 14.68 11.98
CA VAL A 151 5.98 15.96 12.65
C VAL A 151 4.62 16.33 13.25
N ARG A 152 4.62 16.67 14.54
CA ARG A 152 3.40 16.96 15.29
C ARG A 152 2.59 18.13 14.74
N ASN A 153 3.23 19.12 14.13
CA ASN A 153 2.52 20.25 13.50
C ASN A 153 2.01 19.95 12.09
N ASN A 154 2.36 18.80 11.51
CA ASN A 154 1.84 18.31 10.24
C ASN A 154 0.51 17.59 10.46
N TYR A 155 -0.48 18.31 10.98
CA TYR A 155 -1.80 17.78 11.33
C TYR A 155 -2.51 17.13 10.14
N GLU A 156 -2.20 17.51 8.90
CA GLU A 156 -2.80 16.86 7.73
C GLU A 156 -2.49 15.36 7.65
N GLN A 157 -1.24 14.99 7.98
CA GLN A 157 -0.76 13.60 7.90
C GLN A 157 -0.73 12.91 9.26
N THR A 158 -0.47 13.66 10.35
CA THR A 158 -0.23 13.08 11.68
C THR A 158 -1.43 13.14 12.63
N GLU A 159 -2.57 13.68 12.21
CA GLU A 159 -3.82 13.68 12.99
C GLU A 159 -4.38 12.26 13.13
N PRO A 160 -4.48 11.71 14.36
CA PRO A 160 -5.31 10.55 14.61
C PRO A 160 -6.77 10.98 14.76
N ALA A 161 -7.71 10.20 14.21
CA ALA A 161 -9.12 10.51 14.35
C ALA A 161 -9.97 9.25 14.60
N THR A 162 -11.02 9.40 15.40
CA THR A 162 -12.00 8.33 15.66
C THR A 162 -12.63 7.80 14.39
N TYR A 163 -12.89 8.68 13.42
CA TYR A 163 -13.47 8.32 12.13
C TYR A 163 -12.47 7.63 11.17
N ASN A 164 -11.16 7.64 11.45
CA ASN A 164 -10.20 6.76 10.77
C ASN A 164 -10.31 5.34 11.33
N ASN A 165 -10.37 5.24 12.66
CA ASN A 165 -10.39 3.97 13.39
C ASN A 165 -11.72 3.23 13.29
N ALA A 166 -12.85 3.93 13.37
CA ALA A 166 -14.19 3.32 13.41
C ALA A 166 -14.46 2.37 12.22
N PRO A 167 -14.30 2.77 10.94
CA PRO A 167 -14.48 1.85 9.82
C PRO A 167 -13.37 0.78 9.76
N MET A 168 -12.14 1.12 10.17
CA MET A 168 -11.01 0.18 10.19
C MET A 168 -11.28 -1.03 11.08
N LEU A 169 -11.91 -0.83 12.25
CA LEU A 169 -12.28 -1.91 13.17
C LEU A 169 -13.16 -2.97 12.50
N GLY A 170 -14.17 -2.54 11.73
CA GLY A 170 -15.05 -3.46 11.00
C GLY A 170 -14.31 -4.27 9.94
N VAL A 171 -13.39 -3.64 9.20
CA VAL A 171 -12.57 -4.36 8.21
C VAL A 171 -11.64 -5.36 8.89
N LEU A 172 -10.97 -4.98 9.97
CA LEU A 172 -10.07 -5.85 10.72
C LEU A 172 -10.81 -7.04 11.35
N ALA A 173 -12.00 -6.81 11.90
CA ALA A 173 -12.86 -7.89 12.39
C ALA A 173 -13.19 -8.89 11.27
N ARG A 174 -13.55 -8.38 10.09
CA ARG A 174 -13.87 -9.23 8.94
C ARG A 174 -12.65 -10.01 8.40
N LEU A 175 -11.47 -9.39 8.37
CA LEU A 175 -10.24 -10.02 7.88
C LEU A 175 -9.66 -11.02 8.90
N SER A 176 -9.82 -10.76 10.20
CA SER A 176 -9.36 -11.67 11.28
C SER A 176 -10.23 -12.93 11.40
N GLY A 177 -11.51 -12.87 11.03
CA GLY A 177 -12.39 -14.05 10.95
C GLY A 177 -11.98 -15.10 9.90
N GLY A 178 -10.94 -14.85 9.11
CA GLY A 178 -10.48 -15.76 8.05
C GLY A 178 -11.51 -15.98 6.94
N TYR A 179 -11.20 -16.86 5.99
CA TYR A 179 -12.14 -17.28 4.95
C TYR A 179 -13.24 -18.23 5.48
N GLY A 180 -13.21 -18.62 6.76
CA GLY A 180 -14.04 -19.69 7.32
C GLY A 180 -14.85 -19.40 8.60
N ASN A 181 -14.57 -18.33 9.37
CA ASN A 181 -15.23 -18.13 10.68
C ASN A 181 -16.26 -16.99 10.71
N LEU A 182 -16.80 -16.59 9.55
CA LEU A 182 -18.08 -15.86 9.46
C LEU A 182 -19.03 -16.62 8.53
N ASN A 183 -19.23 -17.90 8.86
CA ASN A 183 -20.41 -18.64 8.43
C ASN A 183 -21.64 -18.00 9.09
N GLN A 184 -22.13 -16.92 8.50
CA GLN A 184 -23.54 -16.58 8.55
C GLN A 184 -24.21 -16.72 7.18
N LEU A 185 -23.66 -17.55 6.28
CA LEU A 185 -24.42 -18.19 5.21
C LEU A 185 -23.96 -19.63 4.92
N LEU A 186 -24.96 -20.44 4.57
CA LEU A 186 -25.02 -21.90 4.38
C LEU A 186 -23.90 -22.52 3.50
N PRO A 187 -23.59 -23.82 3.67
CA PRO A 187 -22.38 -24.46 3.18
C PRO A 187 -22.33 -24.68 1.65
N GLY A 188 -21.13 -24.51 1.09
CA GLY A 188 -20.76 -25.01 -0.25
C GLY A 188 -19.24 -24.94 -0.44
N ALA A 189 -18.57 -26.10 -0.44
CA ALA A 189 -17.11 -26.24 -0.54
C ALA A 189 -16.65 -26.50 -1.98
N LEU A 190 -15.47 -26.01 -2.38
CA LEU A 190 -14.67 -26.54 -3.51
C LEU A 190 -13.14 -26.28 -3.34
N PRO A 191 -12.26 -27.06 -4.04
CA PRO A 191 -10.89 -27.39 -3.62
C PRO A 191 -9.73 -26.67 -4.38
N SER A 192 -8.48 -26.98 -4.01
CA SER A 192 -7.19 -26.35 -4.37
C SER A 192 -6.36 -27.05 -5.49
N PRO A 193 -5.42 -26.34 -6.18
CA PRO A 193 -4.54 -26.92 -7.21
C PRO A 193 -3.02 -27.05 -6.84
N PRO A 194 -2.20 -27.83 -7.60
CA PRO A 194 -0.79 -28.18 -7.30
C PRO A 194 0.28 -27.33 -8.06
N PRO A 195 1.62 -27.51 -7.82
CA PRO A 195 2.67 -26.50 -8.08
C PRO A 195 3.48 -26.68 -9.40
N PRO A 196 4.28 -25.68 -9.83
CA PRO A 196 5.01 -25.71 -11.12
C PRO A 196 6.51 -26.08 -11.03
N LYS A 197 7.06 -26.55 -12.17
CA LYS A 197 8.48 -26.87 -12.43
C LYS A 197 9.17 -25.81 -13.31
N THR A 198 10.48 -25.62 -13.10
CA THR A 198 11.39 -24.62 -13.68
C THR A 198 11.95 -24.98 -15.07
N ALA A 199 12.33 -23.97 -15.87
CA ALA A 199 13.13 -24.11 -17.10
C ALA A 199 14.12 -22.94 -17.35
N LEU A 200 15.22 -23.25 -18.05
CA LEU A 200 16.50 -22.54 -18.21
C LEU A 200 16.52 -21.34 -19.20
N ALA A 201 17.52 -20.46 -19.02
CA ALA A 201 17.72 -19.17 -19.71
C ALA A 201 18.50 -19.25 -21.05
N ARG A 202 18.19 -18.34 -21.99
CA ARG A 202 18.91 -18.10 -23.26
C ARG A 202 19.24 -16.60 -23.43
N ARG A 203 20.43 -16.33 -23.99
CA ARG A 203 21.13 -15.03 -24.19
C ARG A 203 20.38 -14.07 -25.16
N GLN A 204 20.31 -12.76 -24.85
CA GLN A 204 19.57 -11.72 -25.62
C GLN A 204 20.47 -10.68 -26.32
N ALA A 205 20.01 -10.24 -27.50
CA ALA A 205 20.45 -9.09 -28.29
C ALA A 205 20.08 -7.74 -27.61
N PRO A 206 20.61 -6.57 -28.04
CA PRO A 206 20.34 -5.29 -27.38
C PRO A 206 18.84 -4.95 -27.44
N SER A 207 18.22 -4.81 -26.27
CA SER A 207 16.79 -4.56 -26.13
C SER A 207 16.48 -3.08 -26.37
N PRO A 208 15.37 -2.72 -27.07
CA PRO A 208 14.90 -1.34 -27.24
C PRO A 208 14.31 -0.71 -25.97
N LEU A 209 14.38 -1.43 -24.85
CA LEU A 209 13.88 -1.03 -23.56
C LEU A 209 15.07 -0.89 -22.60
N LEU A 210 15.24 0.29 -22.03
CA LEU A 210 16.30 0.58 -21.07
C LEU A 210 15.79 0.36 -19.65
N ILE A 211 16.51 -0.43 -18.85
CA ILE A 211 16.26 -0.59 -17.42
C ILE A 211 17.31 0.18 -16.64
N SER A 212 16.88 1.11 -15.78
CA SER A 212 17.73 1.75 -14.78
C SER A 212 17.24 1.42 -13.38
N GLN A 213 18.18 1.22 -12.45
CA GLN A 213 17.89 0.99 -11.03
C GLN A 213 18.60 2.07 -10.21
N THR A 214 17.87 2.73 -9.32
CA THR A 214 18.38 3.81 -8.49
C THR A 214 18.04 3.54 -7.03
N GLU A 215 19.04 3.55 -6.16
CA GLU A 215 18.81 3.56 -4.71
C GLU A 215 18.17 4.90 -4.31
N THR A 216 17.07 4.82 -3.59
CA THR A 216 16.31 6.02 -3.16
C THR A 216 16.29 6.18 -1.66
N HIS A 217 16.49 5.10 -0.90
CA HIS A 217 16.49 5.13 0.55
C HIS A 217 17.19 3.90 1.12
N SER A 218 17.71 4.02 2.34
CA SER A 218 18.25 2.91 3.11
C SER A 218 17.92 3.05 4.60
N TRP A 219 17.76 1.92 5.29
CA TRP A 219 17.52 1.89 6.73
C TRP A 219 18.06 0.63 7.38
N LEU A 220 18.36 0.71 8.67
CA LEU A 220 18.83 -0.41 9.46
C LEU A 220 17.66 -1.10 10.17
N LEU A 221 17.56 -2.42 10.04
CA LEU A 221 16.62 -3.25 10.77
C LEU A 221 17.35 -4.49 11.29
N LYS A 222 17.39 -4.66 12.62
CA LYS A 222 18.04 -5.82 13.28
C LYS A 222 19.48 -6.06 12.78
N GLN A 223 20.31 -5.01 12.78
CA GLN A 223 21.71 -5.03 12.30
C GLN A 223 21.88 -5.37 10.80
N LYS A 224 20.80 -5.41 10.03
CA LYS A 224 20.83 -5.60 8.58
C LYS A 224 20.34 -4.33 7.88
N THR A 225 21.12 -3.84 6.92
CA THR A 225 20.73 -2.68 6.11
C THR A 225 19.83 -3.12 4.96
N TYR A 226 18.70 -2.45 4.83
CA TYR A 226 17.76 -2.61 3.73
C TYR A 226 17.81 -1.37 2.86
N PHE A 227 17.58 -1.59 1.57
CA PHE A 227 17.61 -0.54 0.56
C PHE A 227 16.29 -0.56 -0.22
N ARG A 228 15.80 0.63 -0.56
CA ARG A 228 14.69 0.83 -1.49
C ARG A 228 15.26 1.23 -2.84
N TYR A 229 15.01 0.41 -3.85
CA TYR A 229 15.41 0.68 -5.22
C TYR A 229 14.18 1.05 -6.04
N THR A 230 14.22 2.19 -6.71
CA THR A 230 13.30 2.51 -7.80
C THR A 230 13.90 1.96 -9.10
N VAL A 231 13.07 1.29 -9.88
CA VAL A 231 13.42 0.77 -11.20
C VAL A 231 12.58 1.48 -12.24
N THR A 232 13.24 2.01 -13.26
CA THR A 232 12.57 2.64 -14.40
C THR A 232 12.83 1.81 -15.65
N VAL A 233 11.76 1.36 -16.30
CA VAL A 233 11.80 0.75 -17.63
C VAL A 233 11.35 1.80 -18.63
N THR A 234 12.27 2.21 -19.51
CA THR A 234 12.02 3.25 -20.51
C THR A 234 11.93 2.65 -21.89
N ASN A 235 10.84 2.96 -22.61
CA ASN A 235 10.71 2.59 -24.01
C ASN A 235 11.48 3.56 -24.91
N GLN A 236 12.62 3.13 -25.44
CA GLN A 236 13.41 3.93 -26.39
C GLN A 236 13.03 3.67 -27.85
N SER A 237 12.11 2.74 -28.11
CA SER A 237 11.59 2.47 -29.45
C SER A 237 10.55 3.52 -29.88
N PRO A 238 10.45 3.80 -31.18
CA PRO A 238 9.38 4.63 -31.75
C PRO A 238 8.00 3.93 -31.77
N LYS A 239 7.92 2.65 -31.36
CA LYS A 239 6.69 1.84 -31.32
C LYS A 239 6.20 1.63 -29.89
N THR A 240 4.91 1.32 -29.73
CA THR A 240 4.31 1.07 -28.42
C THR A 240 4.61 -0.33 -27.93
N VAL A 241 5.09 -0.46 -26.70
CA VAL A 241 5.33 -1.75 -26.05
C VAL A 241 4.05 -2.24 -25.37
N LYS A 242 3.64 -3.47 -25.68
CA LYS A 242 2.54 -4.20 -25.03
C LYS A 242 3.04 -5.53 -24.46
N ASN A 243 2.23 -6.13 -23.60
CA ASN A 243 2.46 -7.48 -23.04
C ASN A 243 3.88 -7.68 -22.44
N LEU A 244 4.41 -6.63 -21.80
CA LEU A 244 5.71 -6.65 -21.16
C LEU A 244 5.75 -7.74 -20.08
N LYS A 245 6.77 -8.59 -20.14
CA LYS A 245 7.13 -9.58 -19.14
C LYS A 245 8.57 -9.38 -18.72
N LEU A 246 8.76 -9.11 -17.43
CA LEU A 246 10.04 -8.98 -16.77
C LEU A 246 10.30 -10.24 -15.93
N SER A 247 11.56 -10.65 -15.84
CA SER A 247 12.02 -11.64 -14.86
C SER A 247 12.93 -10.93 -13.87
N ILE A 248 12.63 -11.10 -12.58
CA ILE A 248 13.40 -10.52 -11.48
C ILE A 248 13.98 -11.68 -10.68
N THR A 249 15.31 -11.80 -10.66
CA THR A 249 16.05 -12.80 -9.90
C THR A 249 16.88 -12.14 -8.79
N ASN A 250 17.33 -12.93 -7.81
CA ASN A 250 18.04 -12.44 -6.62
C ASN A 250 17.26 -11.40 -5.79
N LEU A 251 15.93 -11.46 -5.87
CA LEU A 251 15.01 -10.63 -5.10
C LEU A 251 14.55 -11.39 -3.85
N TYR A 252 14.76 -10.77 -2.69
CA TYR A 252 14.40 -11.35 -1.39
C TYR A 252 13.21 -10.66 -0.72
N GLY A 253 12.78 -9.51 -1.25
CA GLY A 253 11.71 -8.73 -0.69
C GLY A 253 10.61 -8.42 -1.70
N PRO A 254 9.60 -7.63 -1.30
CA PRO A 254 8.45 -7.39 -2.15
C PRO A 254 8.79 -6.47 -3.33
N VAL A 255 7.99 -6.59 -4.38
CA VAL A 255 8.00 -5.69 -5.55
C VAL A 255 6.65 -4.99 -5.60
N TRP A 256 6.67 -3.67 -5.81
CA TRP A 256 5.49 -2.82 -5.93
C TRP A 256 5.50 -2.12 -7.28
N GLY A 257 4.33 -1.95 -7.89
CA GLY A 257 4.20 -1.31 -9.21
C GLY A 257 4.21 -2.28 -10.39
N LEU A 258 4.20 -3.61 -10.15
CA LEU A 258 4.06 -4.66 -11.17
C LEU A 258 3.00 -5.68 -10.76
N SER A 259 2.40 -6.36 -11.74
CA SER A 259 1.56 -7.55 -11.49
C SER A 259 2.41 -8.82 -11.60
N LYS A 260 2.29 -9.77 -10.68
CA LYS A 260 2.97 -11.06 -10.80
C LYS A 260 2.07 -12.09 -11.49
N SER A 261 2.60 -12.79 -12.51
CA SER A 261 1.91 -13.87 -13.23
C SER A 261 2.89 -15.01 -13.50
N GLY A 262 2.76 -16.09 -12.70
CA GLY A 262 3.76 -17.16 -12.66
C GLY A 262 5.12 -16.63 -12.21
N GLU A 263 6.15 -16.95 -12.99
CA GLU A 263 7.54 -16.51 -12.78
C GLU A 263 7.84 -15.09 -13.32
N PHE A 264 6.85 -14.45 -13.96
CA PHE A 264 7.03 -13.16 -14.62
C PHE A 264 6.33 -12.02 -13.87
N TYR A 265 6.92 -10.85 -13.99
CA TYR A 265 6.31 -9.59 -13.61
C TYR A 265 5.84 -8.86 -14.85
N MET A 266 4.57 -8.49 -14.87
CA MET A 266 3.89 -7.83 -15.95
C MET A 266 3.59 -6.38 -15.57
N PHE A 267 3.07 -5.61 -16.53
CA PHE A 267 2.48 -4.32 -16.20
C PHE A 267 1.51 -4.45 -15.02
N PRO A 268 1.47 -3.44 -14.13
CA PRO A 268 0.43 -3.39 -13.12
C PRO A 268 -0.94 -3.37 -13.81
N THR A 269 -1.99 -3.88 -13.17
CA THR A 269 -3.31 -4.06 -13.80
C THR A 269 -3.94 -2.78 -14.38
N TRP A 270 -3.42 -1.61 -14.01
CA TRP A 270 -3.84 -0.29 -14.50
C TRP A 270 -2.99 0.28 -15.65
N VAL A 271 -1.92 -0.41 -16.08
CA VAL A 271 -1.12 -0.05 -17.25
C VAL A 271 -1.23 -1.17 -18.26
N THR A 272 -1.60 -0.85 -19.50
CA THR A 272 -1.78 -1.85 -20.57
C THR A 272 -0.72 -1.75 -21.67
N SER A 273 -0.01 -0.63 -21.74
CA SER A 273 1.01 -0.37 -22.76
C SER A 273 1.97 0.75 -22.35
N LEU A 274 3.15 0.80 -23.00
CA LEU A 274 4.15 1.84 -22.84
C LEU A 274 4.46 2.47 -24.21
N GLY A 275 3.99 3.71 -24.43
CA GLY A 275 4.23 4.44 -25.69
C GLY A 275 5.72 4.83 -25.87
N PRO A 276 6.08 5.45 -27.01
CA PRO A 276 7.44 5.95 -27.25
C PRO A 276 7.89 6.91 -26.13
N GLN A 277 9.10 6.75 -25.61
CA GLN A 277 9.64 7.46 -24.44
C GLN A 277 8.85 7.26 -23.13
N GLY A 278 7.82 6.40 -23.13
CA GLY A 278 7.06 6.06 -21.95
C GLY A 278 7.93 5.37 -20.90
N ARG A 279 7.64 5.65 -19.63
CA ARG A 279 8.35 5.07 -18.48
C ARG A 279 7.40 4.29 -17.59
N LEU A 280 7.81 3.08 -17.23
CA LEU A 280 7.19 2.28 -16.18
C LEU A 280 8.11 2.31 -14.97
N GLU A 281 7.60 2.77 -13.85
CA GLU A 281 8.33 2.79 -12.59
C GLU A 281 7.77 1.76 -11.62
N PHE A 282 8.66 1.03 -10.98
CA PHE A 282 8.31 0.08 -9.93
C PHE A 282 9.41 0.09 -8.87
N VAL A 283 9.11 -0.46 -7.70
CA VAL A 283 9.98 -0.40 -6.53
C VAL A 283 10.19 -1.79 -6.00
N TYR A 284 11.38 -2.07 -5.50
CA TYR A 284 11.60 -3.21 -4.63
C TYR A 284 12.47 -2.84 -3.44
N ILE A 285 12.33 -3.62 -2.38
CA ILE A 285 13.04 -3.43 -1.13
C ILE A 285 13.73 -4.74 -0.79
N HIS A 286 15.04 -4.74 -0.63
CA HIS A 286 15.78 -5.87 -0.06
C HIS A 286 17.14 -5.43 0.48
N ALA A 287 17.85 -6.37 1.11
CA ALA A 287 19.25 -6.18 1.47
C ALA A 287 20.15 -6.50 0.27
N ALA A 288 21.24 -5.75 0.12
CA ALA A 288 22.18 -5.84 -1.00
C ALA A 288 22.70 -7.29 -1.24
N PRO A 289 23.10 -7.66 -2.48
CA PRO A 289 23.23 -6.84 -3.71
C PRO A 289 21.94 -6.70 -4.52
N LEU A 290 21.89 -5.74 -5.46
CA LEU A 290 20.75 -5.43 -6.35
C LEU A 290 20.07 -6.67 -6.94
N ALA A 291 18.75 -6.60 -7.08
CA ALA A 291 18.02 -7.61 -7.84
C ALA A 291 18.40 -7.53 -9.33
N THR A 292 18.45 -8.68 -9.98
CA THR A 292 18.73 -8.77 -11.41
C THR A 292 17.42 -8.73 -12.17
N ILE A 293 17.26 -7.74 -13.04
CA ILE A 293 16.01 -7.48 -13.77
C ILE A 293 16.28 -7.64 -15.25
N THR A 294 15.53 -8.54 -15.89
CA THR A 294 15.68 -8.86 -17.31
C THR A 294 14.34 -8.78 -18.02
N ILE A 295 14.38 -8.44 -19.30
CA ILE A 295 13.18 -8.38 -20.15
C ILE A 295 13.00 -9.74 -20.78
N SER A 296 11.97 -10.47 -20.38
CA SER A 296 11.73 -11.82 -20.90
C SER A 296 10.98 -11.80 -22.24
N ARG A 297 9.94 -10.97 -22.35
CA ARG A 297 9.11 -10.85 -23.56
C ARG A 297 8.41 -9.49 -23.61
N TYR A 298 8.14 -9.00 -24.81
CA TYR A 298 7.25 -7.86 -25.09
C TYR A 298 6.80 -7.91 -26.56
N ASP A 299 5.73 -7.18 -26.88
CA ASP A 299 5.27 -6.95 -28.24
C ASP A 299 5.50 -5.47 -28.62
N LEU A 300 6.02 -5.21 -29.81
CA LEU A 300 6.11 -3.85 -30.38
C LEU A 300 5.02 -3.68 -31.43
N VAL A 301 4.13 -2.72 -31.18
CA VAL A 301 2.99 -2.39 -32.04
C VAL A 301 3.08 -0.95 -32.50
#